data_AF-A0A1H3SLY8-F1
#
_entry.id   AF-A0A1H3SLY8-F1
#
_cell.length_a   1.000
_cell.length_b   1.000
_cell.length_c   1.000
_cell.angle_alpha   90.00
_cell.angle_beta   90.00
_cell.angle_gamma   90.00
#
_symmetry.space_group_name_H-M   'P 1'
#
loop_
_entity.id
_entity.type
_entity.pdbx_description
1 polymer ?
#
loop_
_entity_poly.entity_id
_entity_poly.type
_entity_poly.pdbx_seq_one_letter_code
_entity_poly.pdbx_strand_id
1 'polypeptide(L)'
;MNITRAGWIQLASLWGAAILVLVTAGWLLLLAGFFGTPLLAAPVPFVLVGTAYGLGSATQSASRLTEDHGTRLLWACVVGLVGLAGTFFVFAAFDAAGIEHLPWVAIILCGLPYPLVAGILATPWAFRAGAAVLTVALIVLGVWLPASRDKPASTGERFAEMVHDVFIPHKTKQLKLDFRD
;
A
#
# COMPACT_ATOMS: atom_id res chain seq x y z
N MET A 1 26.39 -9.88 -17.09
CA MET A 1 25.72 -8.65 -16.59
C MET A 1 26.11 -8.47 -15.12
N ASN A 2 26.63 -7.32 -14.70
CA ASN A 2 26.97 -7.09 -13.28
C ASN A 2 25.71 -7.17 -12.41
N ILE A 3 25.70 -8.09 -11.43
CA ILE A 3 24.57 -8.35 -10.51
C ILE A 3 24.08 -7.04 -9.85
N THR A 4 25.01 -6.12 -9.58
CA THR A 4 24.73 -4.80 -9.00
C THR A 4 23.87 -3.92 -9.92
N ARG A 5 24.17 -3.88 -11.24
CA ARG A 5 23.38 -3.08 -12.21
C ARG A 5 21.97 -3.65 -12.39
N ALA A 6 21.85 -4.97 -12.44
CA ALA A 6 20.56 -5.64 -12.56
C ALA A 6 19.67 -5.36 -11.33
N GLY A 7 20.25 -5.41 -10.13
CA GLY A 7 19.54 -5.06 -8.88
C GLY A 7 19.05 -3.62 -8.86
N TRP A 8 19.88 -2.65 -9.25
CA TRP A 8 19.46 -1.24 -9.31
C TRP A 8 18.31 -1.00 -10.30
N ILE A 9 18.36 -1.63 -11.47
CA ILE A 9 17.28 -1.55 -12.46
C ILE A 9 16.01 -2.15 -11.88
N GLN A 10 16.07 -3.31 -11.24
CA GLN A 10 14.92 -3.93 -10.61
C GLN A 10 14.27 -3.02 -9.56
N LEU A 11 15.08 -2.44 -8.66
CA LEU A 11 14.59 -1.56 -7.61
C LEU A 11 13.95 -0.29 -8.19
N ALA A 12 14.61 0.36 -9.15
CA ALA A 12 14.09 1.57 -9.80
C ALA A 12 12.81 1.28 -10.59
N SER A 13 12.75 0.15 -11.31
CA SER A 13 11.57 -0.25 -12.08
C SER A 13 10.41 -0.64 -11.16
N LEU A 14 10.65 -1.35 -10.06
CA LEU A 14 9.62 -1.66 -9.07
C LEU A 14 9.04 -0.39 -8.45
N TRP A 15 9.90 0.56 -8.12
CA TRP A 15 9.47 1.84 -7.57
C TRP A 15 8.61 2.64 -8.54
N GLY A 16 9.07 2.81 -9.79
CA GLY A 16 8.31 3.51 -10.84
C GLY A 16 6.99 2.80 -11.17
N ALA A 17 7.01 1.46 -11.23
CA ALA A 17 5.81 0.68 -11.47
C ALA A 17 4.82 0.76 -10.30
N ALA A 18 5.30 0.75 -9.06
CA ALA A 18 4.47 0.95 -7.88
C ALA A 18 3.78 2.32 -7.89
N ILE A 19 4.52 3.39 -8.22
CA ILE A 19 3.94 4.74 -8.36
C ILE A 19 2.85 4.74 -9.43
N LEU A 20 3.11 4.15 -10.60
CA LEU A 20 2.13 4.07 -11.67
C LEU A 20 0.88 3.30 -11.23
N VAL A 21 1.05 2.15 -10.59
CA VAL A 21 -0.08 1.35 -10.08
C VAL A 21 -0.85 2.09 -8.99
N LEU A 22 -0.18 2.84 -8.11
CA LEU A 22 -0.85 3.65 -7.09
C LEU A 22 -1.72 4.74 -7.71
N VAL A 23 -1.22 5.43 -8.74
CA VAL A 23 -2.00 6.43 -9.48
C VAL A 23 -3.20 5.78 -10.15
N THR A 24 -3.02 4.65 -10.85
CA THR A 24 -4.11 3.94 -11.53
C THR A 24 -5.12 3.35 -10.53
N ALA A 25 -4.66 2.77 -9.42
CA ALA A 25 -5.49 2.21 -8.37
C ALA A 25 -6.30 3.29 -7.66
N GLY A 26 -5.73 4.49 -7.45
CA GLY A 26 -6.46 5.64 -6.93
C GLY A 26 -7.68 5.99 -7.78
N TRP A 27 -7.51 6.02 -9.11
CA TRP A 27 -8.64 6.22 -10.02
C TRP A 27 -9.67 5.09 -9.96
N LEU A 28 -9.23 3.84 -9.93
CA LEU A 28 -10.14 2.69 -9.82
C LEU A 28 -10.94 2.72 -8.51
N LEU A 29 -10.33 3.11 -7.40
CA LEU A 29 -11.00 3.25 -6.10
C LEU A 29 -12.01 4.41 -6.12
N LEU A 30 -11.68 5.54 -6.76
CA LEU A 30 -12.61 6.65 -6.95
C LEU A 30 -13.82 6.19 -7.78
N LEU A 31 -13.60 5.46 -8.88
CA LEU A 31 -14.68 4.90 -9.69
C LEU A 31 -15.49 3.85 -8.91
N ALA A 32 -14.84 2.99 -8.13
CA ALA A 32 -15.49 2.01 -7.26
C ALA A 32 -16.44 2.69 -6.26
N GLY A 33 -15.99 3.77 -5.63
CA GLY A 33 -16.80 4.58 -4.72
C GLY A 33 -17.95 5.29 -5.44
N PHE A 34 -17.68 5.88 -6.60
CA PHE A 34 -18.68 6.59 -7.41
C PHE A 34 -19.81 5.67 -7.89
N PHE A 35 -19.47 4.46 -8.35
CA PHE A 35 -20.43 3.47 -8.82
C PHE A 35 -20.96 2.55 -7.71
N GLY A 36 -20.48 2.69 -6.46
CA GLY A 36 -20.87 1.84 -5.34
C GLY A 36 -20.51 0.36 -5.50
N THR A 37 -19.48 0.05 -6.31
CA THR A 37 -19.10 -1.33 -6.64
C THR A 37 -17.65 -1.61 -6.23
N PRO A 38 -17.41 -2.36 -5.15
CA PRO A 38 -16.05 -2.71 -4.71
C PRO A 38 -15.34 -3.64 -5.70
N LEU A 39 -16.06 -4.26 -6.64
CA LEU A 39 -15.49 -5.11 -7.68
C LEU A 39 -14.53 -4.34 -8.60
N LEU A 40 -14.71 -3.03 -8.76
CA LEU A 40 -13.78 -2.19 -9.54
C LEU A 40 -12.40 -2.05 -8.88
N ALA A 41 -12.29 -2.30 -7.57
CA ALA A 41 -11.02 -2.30 -6.84
C ALA A 41 -10.30 -3.66 -6.87
N ALA A 42 -11.04 -4.74 -7.16
CA ALA A 42 -10.49 -6.10 -7.17
C ALA A 42 -9.28 -6.30 -8.09
N PRO A 43 -9.15 -5.64 -9.27
CA PRO A 43 -7.97 -5.78 -10.13
C PRO A 43 -6.66 -5.28 -9.52
N VAL A 44 -6.69 -4.36 -8.56
CA VAL A 44 -5.49 -3.69 -8.01
C VAL A 44 -4.45 -4.67 -7.47
N PRO A 45 -4.77 -5.61 -6.55
CA PRO A 45 -3.80 -6.59 -6.07
C PRO A 45 -3.26 -7.49 -7.20
N PHE A 46 -4.08 -7.85 -8.19
CA PHE A 46 -3.63 -8.67 -9.32
C PHE A 46 -2.65 -7.92 -10.22
N VAL A 47 -2.88 -6.62 -10.47
CA VAL A 47 -1.96 -5.77 -11.24
C VAL A 47 -0.64 -5.62 -10.48
N LEU A 48 -0.67 -5.40 -9.16
CA LEU A 48 0.54 -5.30 -8.34
C LEU A 48 1.37 -6.59 -8.38
N VAL A 49 0.75 -7.74 -8.12
CA VAL A 49 1.43 -9.03 -8.14
C VAL A 49 1.89 -9.38 -9.55
N GLY A 50 1.07 -9.14 -10.57
CA GLY A 50 1.42 -9.39 -11.97
C GLY A 50 2.61 -8.54 -12.43
N THR A 51 2.65 -7.26 -12.02
CA THR A 51 3.76 -6.35 -12.33
C THR A 51 5.04 -6.78 -11.60
N ALA A 52 4.95 -7.13 -10.32
CA ALA A 52 6.08 -7.68 -9.58
C ALA A 52 6.58 -8.98 -10.24
N TYR A 53 5.69 -9.89 -10.59
CA TYR A 53 6.03 -11.13 -11.27
C TYR A 53 6.73 -10.90 -12.61
N GLY A 54 6.23 -9.96 -13.43
CA GLY A 54 6.84 -9.56 -14.69
C GLY A 54 8.25 -8.99 -14.49
N LEU A 55 8.44 -8.13 -13.50
CA LEU A 55 9.74 -7.57 -13.15
C LEU A 55 10.70 -8.66 -12.65
N GLY A 56 10.26 -9.53 -11.74
CA GLY A 56 11.05 -10.68 -11.29
C GLY A 56 11.43 -11.62 -12.45
N SER A 57 10.57 -11.75 -13.46
CA SER A 57 10.85 -12.52 -14.67
C SER A 57 11.90 -11.87 -15.56
N ALA A 58 11.96 -10.53 -15.61
CA ALA A 58 12.94 -9.76 -16.36
C ALA A 58 14.29 -9.63 -15.62
N THR A 59 14.31 -9.79 -14.30
CA THR A 59 15.48 -9.57 -13.44
C THR A 59 15.89 -10.82 -12.66
N GLN A 60 15.80 -12.00 -13.28
CA GLN A 60 16.09 -13.30 -12.64
C GLN A 60 17.47 -13.37 -11.97
N SER A 61 18.44 -12.60 -12.48
CA SER A 61 19.81 -12.54 -11.95
C SER A 61 19.96 -11.76 -10.64
N ALA A 62 18.92 -11.09 -10.15
CA ALA A 62 18.98 -10.24 -8.97
C ALA A 62 18.56 -10.95 -7.66
N SER A 63 17.76 -12.02 -7.75
CA SER A 63 17.40 -12.85 -6.60
C SER A 63 17.31 -14.34 -6.95
N ARG A 64 17.88 -15.21 -6.10
CA ARG A 64 17.68 -16.66 -6.20
C ARG A 64 16.20 -17.06 -6.14
N LEU A 65 15.37 -16.24 -5.50
CA LEU A 65 13.91 -16.45 -5.42
C LEU A 65 13.18 -16.17 -6.75
N THR A 66 13.88 -15.69 -7.78
CA THR A 66 13.29 -15.40 -9.10
C THR A 66 13.68 -16.40 -10.19
N GLU A 67 14.45 -17.43 -9.83
CA GLU A 67 14.97 -18.45 -10.76
C GLU A 67 13.87 -19.43 -11.21
N ASP A 68 13.06 -19.94 -10.28
CA ASP A 68 11.97 -20.87 -10.58
C ASP A 68 10.60 -20.19 -10.55
N HIS A 69 9.66 -20.69 -11.36
CA HIS A 69 8.31 -20.13 -11.51
C HIS A 69 7.56 -20.05 -10.17
N GLY A 70 7.60 -21.12 -9.37
CA GLY A 70 6.92 -21.15 -8.07
C GLY A 70 7.51 -20.15 -7.08
N THR A 71 8.84 -20.10 -6.98
CA THR A 71 9.55 -19.14 -6.12
C THR A 71 9.34 -17.69 -6.56
N ARG A 72 9.25 -17.45 -7.87
CA ARG A 72 9.01 -16.12 -8.43
C ARG A 72 7.61 -15.61 -8.17
N LEU A 73 6.61 -16.49 -8.25
CA LEU A 73 5.25 -16.16 -7.86
C LEU A 73 5.17 -15.83 -6.37
N LEU A 74 5.81 -16.62 -5.51
CA LEU A 74 5.89 -16.34 -4.08
C LEU A 74 6.57 -14.99 -3.82
N TRP A 75 7.71 -14.73 -4.48
CA TRP A 75 8.42 -13.46 -4.39
C TRP A 75 7.54 -12.29 -4.81
N ALA A 76 6.80 -12.43 -5.91
CA ALA A 76 5.89 -11.40 -6.40
C ALA A 76 4.72 -11.14 -5.44
N CYS A 77 4.15 -12.19 -4.84
CA CYS A 77 3.14 -12.07 -3.80
C CYS A 77 3.67 -11.34 -2.57
N VAL A 78 4.87 -11.72 -2.09
CA VAL A 78 5.49 -11.06 -0.93
C VAL A 78 5.77 -9.59 -1.22
N VAL A 79 6.40 -9.27 -2.35
CA VAL A 79 6.70 -7.88 -2.73
C VAL A 79 5.42 -7.07 -2.93
N GLY A 80 4.43 -7.63 -3.62
CA GLY A 80 3.16 -6.96 -3.92
C GLY A 80 2.34 -6.68 -2.66
N LEU A 81 2.13 -7.69 -1.81
CA LEU A 81 1.27 -7.59 -0.63
C LEU A 81 1.95 -6.87 0.54
N VAL A 82 3.23 -7.15 0.82
CA VAL A 82 3.96 -6.45 1.88
C VAL A 82 4.27 -5.02 1.46
N GLY A 83 4.57 -4.79 0.17
CA GLY A 83 4.68 -3.44 -0.38
C GLY A 83 3.38 -2.65 -0.21
N LEU A 84 2.23 -3.26 -0.53
CA LEU A 84 0.91 -2.65 -0.33
C LEU A 84 0.63 -2.33 1.14
N ALA A 85 0.95 -3.25 2.06
CA ALA A 85 0.82 -3.01 3.50
C ALA A 85 1.71 -1.82 3.95
N GLY A 86 2.94 -1.74 3.44
CA GLY A 86 3.82 -0.59 3.68
C GLY A 86 3.25 0.71 3.11
N THR A 87 2.57 0.68 1.96
CA THR A 87 1.89 1.86 1.41
C THR A 87 0.80 2.34 2.35
N PHE A 88 -0.03 1.43 2.89
CA PHE A 88 -1.02 1.78 3.90
C PHE A 88 -0.40 2.36 5.17
N PHE A 89 0.75 1.83 5.60
CA PHE A 89 1.51 2.41 6.71
C PHE A 89 1.95 3.86 6.43
N VAL A 90 2.44 4.15 5.21
CA VAL A 90 2.81 5.51 4.80
C VAL A 90 1.59 6.44 4.82
N PHE A 91 0.44 6.01 4.29
CA PHE A 91 -0.81 6.78 4.37
C PHE A 91 -1.25 7.04 5.81
N ALA A 92 -1.21 6.03 6.68
CA ALA A 92 -1.55 6.17 8.09
C ALA A 92 -0.60 7.14 8.81
N ALA A 93 0.71 7.10 8.49
CA ALA A 93 1.68 8.04 9.04
C ALA A 93 1.40 9.48 8.59
N PHE A 94 1.06 9.70 7.32
CA PHE A 94 0.67 11.03 6.83
C PHE A 94 -0.63 11.53 7.46
N ASP A 95 -1.61 10.65 7.62
CA ASP A 95 -2.88 10.99 8.23
C ASP A 95 -2.69 11.38 9.71
N ALA A 96 -1.93 10.57 10.46
CA ALA A 96 -1.57 10.84 11.86
C ALA A 96 -0.82 12.18 12.00
N ALA A 97 0.07 12.49 11.06
CA ALA A 97 0.82 13.75 11.01
C ALA A 97 -0.05 14.99 10.71
N GLY A 98 -1.33 14.82 10.36
CA GLY A 98 -2.22 15.92 10.03
C GLY A 98 -1.98 16.53 8.65
N ILE A 99 -1.34 15.80 7.73
CA ILE A 99 -1.05 16.31 6.39
C ILE A 99 -2.32 16.20 5.52
N GLU A 100 -3.05 17.31 5.38
CA GLU A 100 -4.35 17.38 4.68
C GLU A 100 -4.24 17.29 3.16
N HIS A 101 -3.17 17.86 2.60
CA HIS A 101 -2.85 17.74 1.18
C HIS A 101 -1.67 16.82 1.05
N LEU A 102 -1.87 15.63 0.47
CA LEU A 102 -0.75 14.77 0.09
C LEU A 102 0.07 15.52 -0.97
N PRO A 103 1.27 16.03 -0.66
CA PRO A 103 2.12 16.60 -1.69
C PRO A 103 2.46 15.50 -2.70
N TRP A 104 2.88 15.86 -3.91
CA TRP A 104 3.39 14.88 -4.89
C TRP A 104 4.45 13.94 -4.30
N VAL A 105 5.23 14.44 -3.34
CA VAL A 105 6.18 13.67 -2.52
C VAL A 105 5.54 12.49 -1.78
N ALA A 106 4.30 12.58 -1.33
CA ALA A 106 3.61 11.49 -0.65
C ALA A 106 3.33 10.30 -1.59
N ILE A 107 2.94 10.56 -2.85
CA ILE A 107 2.78 9.49 -3.87
C ILE A 107 4.12 8.78 -4.11
N ILE A 108 5.20 9.55 -4.18
CA ILE A 108 6.56 9.05 -4.37
C ILE A 108 6.99 8.16 -3.19
N LEU A 109 6.68 8.58 -1.95
CA LEU A 109 6.97 7.83 -0.73
C LEU A 109 6.09 6.59 -0.57
N CYS A 110 4.83 6.64 -1.01
CA CYS A 110 3.94 5.49 -1.04
C CYS A 110 4.44 4.38 -1.99
N GLY A 111 5.23 4.71 -3.01
CA GLY A 111 5.87 3.71 -3.88
C GLY A 111 7.10 3.05 -3.26
N LEU A 112 7.69 3.61 -2.20
CA LEU A 112 8.96 3.18 -1.61
C LEU A 112 8.95 1.80 -0.92
N PRO A 113 7.85 1.32 -0.32
CA PRO A 113 7.82 0.00 0.31
C PRO A 113 8.16 -1.16 -0.62
N TYR A 114 7.74 -1.10 -1.88
CA TYR A 114 7.96 -2.17 -2.86
C TYR A 114 9.45 -2.46 -3.15
N PRO A 115 10.27 -1.47 -3.54
CA PRO A 115 11.71 -1.69 -3.70
C PRO A 115 12.40 -2.03 -2.38
N LEU A 116 11.91 -1.56 -1.22
CA LEU A 116 12.49 -1.95 0.07
C LEU A 116 12.29 -3.45 0.36
N VAL A 117 11.07 -3.96 0.18
CA VAL A 117 10.78 -5.41 0.32
C VAL A 117 11.60 -6.21 -0.67
N ALA A 118 11.66 -5.78 -1.93
CA ALA A 118 12.48 -6.44 -2.95
C ALA A 118 13.98 -6.40 -2.61
N GLY A 119 14.48 -5.30 -2.06
CA GLY A 119 15.87 -5.13 -1.64
C GLY A 119 16.24 -6.05 -0.46
N ILE A 120 15.34 -6.22 0.50
CA ILE A 120 15.50 -7.18 1.61
C ILE A 120 15.61 -8.62 1.10
N LEU A 121 14.92 -8.93 0.00
CA LEU A 121 14.91 -10.24 -0.67
C LEU A 121 15.98 -10.39 -1.78
N ALA A 122 16.78 -9.35 -2.03
CA ALA A 122 17.81 -9.37 -3.07
C ALA A 122 18.98 -10.28 -2.66
N THR A 123 19.70 -10.86 -3.62
CA THR A 123 20.87 -11.72 -3.30
C THR A 123 22.05 -10.93 -2.71
N PRO A 124 22.43 -9.76 -3.26
CA PRO A 124 23.57 -9.01 -2.74
C PRO A 124 23.33 -8.45 -1.33
N TRP A 125 24.25 -8.73 -0.41
CA TRP A 125 24.18 -8.27 1.00
C TRP A 125 23.99 -6.75 1.12
N ALA A 126 24.66 -5.97 0.28
CA ALA A 126 24.56 -4.52 0.31
C ALA A 126 23.11 -4.01 0.14
N PHE A 127 22.34 -4.62 -0.77
CA PHE A 127 20.93 -4.27 -0.97
C PHE A 127 20.07 -4.69 0.22
N ARG A 128 20.30 -5.90 0.75
CA ARG A 128 19.56 -6.41 1.90
C ARG A 128 19.75 -5.54 3.14
N ALA A 129 21.01 -5.25 3.48
CA ALA A 129 21.35 -4.45 4.64
C ALA A 129 20.85 -3.01 4.48
N GLY A 130 21.07 -2.39 3.31
CA GLY A 130 20.60 -1.03 3.04
C GLY A 130 19.08 -0.91 3.11
N ALA A 131 18.35 -1.84 2.49
CA ALA A 131 16.89 -1.85 2.52
C ALA A 131 16.34 -2.13 3.94
N ALA A 132 16.95 -3.05 4.69
CA ALA A 132 16.54 -3.34 6.08
C ALA A 132 16.75 -2.13 7.00
N VAL A 133 17.93 -1.50 6.96
CA VAL A 133 18.23 -0.30 7.76
C VAL A 133 17.29 0.84 7.40
N LEU A 134 17.08 1.10 6.10
CA LEU A 134 16.17 2.14 5.66
C LEU A 134 14.71 1.85 6.06
N THR A 135 14.27 0.60 5.97
CA THR A 135 12.92 0.19 6.41
C THR A 135 12.73 0.44 7.89
N VAL A 136 13.68 0.03 8.73
CA VAL A 136 13.62 0.27 10.19
C VAL A 136 13.59 1.76 10.48
N ALA A 137 14.45 2.56 9.83
CA ALA A 137 14.47 4.00 10.02
C ALA A 137 13.12 4.65 9.66
N LEU A 138 12.53 4.28 8.53
CA LEU A 138 11.23 4.80 8.09
C LEU A 138 10.08 4.39 9.02
N ILE A 139 10.08 3.15 9.52
CA ILE A 139 9.08 2.68 10.49
C ILE A 139 9.22 3.47 11.79
N VAL A 140 10.43 3.62 12.31
CA VAL A 140 10.69 4.39 13.53
C VAL A 140 10.21 5.83 13.35
N LEU A 141 10.55 6.48 12.23
CA LEU A 141 10.07 7.83 11.93
C LEU A 141 8.54 7.90 11.84
N GLY A 142 7.90 6.92 11.20
CA GLY A 142 6.45 6.81 11.10
C GLY A 142 5.75 6.66 12.45
N VAL A 143 6.29 5.81 13.34
CA VAL A 143 5.73 5.53 14.66
C VAL A 143 5.97 6.69 15.64
N TRP A 144 7.08 7.40 15.50
CA TRP A 144 7.43 8.53 16.37
C TRP A 144 6.85 9.87 15.91
N LEU A 145 6.13 9.90 14.79
CA LEU A 145 5.45 11.11 14.32
C LEU A 145 4.37 11.50 15.35
N PRO A 146 4.41 12.74 15.88
CA PRO A 146 3.40 13.20 16.82
C PRO A 146 2.04 13.22 16.14
N ALA A 147 1.08 12.50 16.72
CA ALA A 147 -0.30 12.51 16.25
C ALA A 147 -0.87 13.93 16.42
N SER A 148 -1.38 14.51 15.34
CA SER A 148 -2.11 15.77 15.38
C SER A 148 -3.36 15.61 16.25
N ARG A 149 -3.42 16.31 17.40
CA ARG A 149 -4.51 16.19 18.39
C ARG A 149 -5.81 16.90 17.97
N ASP A 150 -5.74 17.74 16.95
CA ASP A 150 -6.82 18.67 16.60
C ASP A 150 -7.59 18.27 15.33
N LYS A 151 -7.43 17.04 14.82
CA LYS A 151 -8.15 16.57 13.64
C LYS A 151 -9.59 16.17 14.02
N PRO A 152 -10.64 16.84 13.49
CA PRO A 152 -11.98 16.25 13.48
C PRO A 152 -11.95 14.97 12.64
N ALA A 153 -12.79 13.98 12.99
CA ALA A 153 -12.90 12.68 12.35
C ALA A 153 -12.70 12.75 10.83
N SER A 154 -11.77 11.94 10.31
CA SER A 154 -11.37 12.02 8.90
C SER A 154 -12.56 11.77 7.97
N THR A 155 -12.53 12.30 6.74
CA THR A 155 -13.58 12.05 5.73
C THR A 155 -13.86 10.56 5.52
N GLY A 156 -12.87 9.69 5.78
CA GLY A 156 -13.01 8.23 5.77
C GLY A 156 -13.85 7.68 6.93
N GLU A 157 -13.73 8.24 8.14
CA GLU A 157 -14.60 7.91 9.27
C GLU A 157 -16.03 8.40 9.04
N ARG A 158 -16.21 9.59 8.45
CA ARG A 158 -17.53 10.08 8.03
C ARG A 158 -18.15 9.26 6.90
N PHE A 159 -17.34 8.79 5.95
CA PHE A 159 -17.82 7.90 4.89
C PHE A 159 -18.14 6.50 5.44
N ALA A 160 -17.35 5.99 6.39
CA ALA A 160 -17.63 4.75 7.09
C ALA A 160 -18.89 4.86 7.97
N GLU A 161 -19.10 5.97 8.68
CA GLU A 161 -20.34 6.28 9.41
C GLU A 161 -21.54 6.37 8.47
N MET A 162 -21.41 7.09 7.36
CA MET A 162 -22.50 7.25 6.38
C MET A 162 -22.85 5.92 5.71
N VAL A 163 -21.85 5.10 5.35
CA VAL A 163 -22.06 3.74 4.83
C VAL A 163 -22.67 2.84 5.90
N HIS A 164 -22.20 2.91 7.14
CA HIS A 164 -22.79 2.15 8.25
C HIS A 164 -24.26 2.54 8.49
N ASP A 165 -24.61 3.82 8.47
CA ASP A 165 -25.99 4.32 8.63
C ASP A 165 -26.90 4.01 7.44
N VAL A 166 -26.34 3.97 6.22
CA VAL A 166 -27.08 3.59 5.01
C VAL A 166 -27.38 2.09 4.98
N PHE A 167 -26.44 1.24 5.43
CA PHE A 167 -26.57 -0.22 5.40
C PHE A 167 -27.17 -0.82 6.67
N ILE A 168 -27.09 -0.12 7.81
CA ILE A 168 -27.73 -0.50 9.08
C ILE A 168 -28.60 0.69 9.53
N PRO A 169 -29.78 0.89 8.93
CA PRO A 169 -30.69 1.91 9.41
C PRO A 169 -31.06 1.59 10.86
N HIS A 170 -30.76 2.52 11.76
CA HIS A 170 -31.05 2.48 13.19
C HIS A 170 -32.57 2.50 13.49
N LYS A 171 -33.34 1.55 12.95
CA LYS A 171 -34.77 1.33 13.27
C LYS A 171 -34.91 0.43 14.49
N THR A 172 -34.39 0.84 15.64
CA THR A 172 -34.69 0.11 16.91
C THR A 172 -34.49 0.95 18.18
N LYS A 173 -34.71 2.28 18.13
CA LYS A 173 -34.71 3.09 19.37
C LYS A 173 -35.94 3.98 19.61
N GLN A 174 -37.02 3.80 18.84
CA GLN A 174 -38.24 4.62 18.98
C GLN A 174 -39.50 3.82 19.40
N LEU A 175 -39.36 2.55 19.80
CA LEU A 175 -40.50 1.70 20.22
C LEU A 175 -40.44 1.32 21.71
N LYS A 176 -40.07 2.28 22.55
CA LYS A 176 -40.17 2.20 24.02
C LYS A 176 -40.49 3.58 24.57
N LEU A 177 -41.72 4.06 24.36
CA LEU A 177 -42.36 5.13 25.13
C LEU A 177 -43.79 5.35 24.59
N ASP A 178 -44.65 4.35 24.72
CA ASP A 178 -46.10 4.61 24.84
C ASP A 178 -46.84 3.37 25.37
N PHE A 179 -46.76 3.14 26.67
CA PHE A 179 -47.69 2.27 27.42
C PHE A 179 -47.77 2.77 28.86
N ARG A 180 -48.23 4.01 29.00
CA ARG A 180 -48.85 4.54 30.21
C ARG A 180 -49.86 5.56 29.74
N ASP A 181 -51.10 5.12 29.58
CA ASP A 181 -52.26 5.62 30.32
C ASP A 181 -53.43 4.63 30.16
#